data_AF-A0A3C2D411-F1
#
_entry.id   AF-A0A3C2D411-F1
#
_cell.length_a   1.000
_cell.length_b   1.000
_cell.length_c   1.000
_cell.angle_alpha   90.00
_cell.angle_beta   90.00
_cell.angle_gamma   90.00
#
_symmetry.space_group_name_H-M   'P 1'
#
loop_
_entity.id
_entity.type
_entity.pdbx_description
1 polymer ?
#
loop_
_entity_poly.entity_id
_entity_poly.type
_entity_poly.pdbx_seq_one_letter_code
_entity_poly.pdbx_strand_id
1 'polypeptide(L)' 'METEISLKEFLLIIFGFGYLVNHRSKEIHRVTEKHRNCHLNHISGKTSEHITKRKALKLIKNNGYNGCRWCWPEADAG' A
#
# COMPACT_ATOMS: atom_id res chain seq x y z
N MET A 1 17.48 -6.08 -5.19
CA MET A 1 16.53 -6.97 -4.50
C MET A 1 15.12 -6.50 -4.83
N GLU A 2 14.55 -7.08 -5.88
CA GLU A 2 13.12 -7.03 -6.13
C GLU A 2 12.44 -7.75 -4.96
N THR A 3 11.39 -7.17 -4.39
CA THR A 3 10.70 -7.77 -3.26
C THR A 3 9.78 -8.85 -3.81
N GLU A 4 10.14 -10.12 -3.64
CA GLU A 4 9.32 -11.25 -4.08
C GLU A 4 7.93 -11.16 -3.42
N ILE A 5 6.88 -11.14 -4.25
CA ILE A 5 5.49 -11.17 -3.79
C ILE A 5 5.21 -12.57 -3.26
N SER A 6 4.80 -12.69 -2.00
CA SER A 6 4.45 -14.01 -1.46
C SER A 6 3.18 -14.57 -2.10
N LEU A 7 3.01 -15.89 -2.15
CA LEU A 7 1.79 -16.56 -2.66
C LEU A 7 0.50 -16.00 -2.04
N LYS A 8 0.53 -15.63 -0.75
CA LYS A 8 -0.62 -15.04 -0.06
C LYS A 8 -0.94 -13.62 -0.57
N GLU A 9 0.09 -12.81 -0.78
CA GLU A 9 -0.06 -11.47 -1.36
C GLU A 9 -0.54 -11.54 -2.82
N PHE A 10 -0.06 -12.53 -3.58
CA PHE A 10 -0.49 -12.77 -4.95
C PHE A 10 -1.99 -13.10 -5.02
N LEU A 11 -2.48 -13.97 -4.13
CA LEU A 11 -3.91 -14.25 -4.01
C LEU A 11 -4.71 -13.00 -3.62
N LEU A 12 -4.25 -12.22 -2.64
CA LEU A 12 -4.89 -10.97 -2.25
C LEU A 12 -4.99 -9.98 -3.43
N ILE A 13 -3.94 -9.88 -4.25
CA ILE A 13 -3.95 -9.04 -5.46
C ILE A 13 -5.03 -9.51 -6.44
N ILE A 14 -5.14 -10.81 -6.70
CA ILE A 14 -6.18 -11.39 -7.58
C ILE A 14 -7.60 -11.04 -7.06
N PHE A 15 -7.82 -11.07 -5.75
CA PHE A 15 -9.09 -10.70 -5.13
C PHE A 15 -9.29 -9.18 -4.97
N GLY A 16 -8.41 -8.35 -5.54
CA GLY A 16 -8.54 -6.90 -5.57
C GLY A 16 -7.98 -6.16 -4.35
N PHE A 17 -7.29 -6.86 -3.43
CA PHE A 17 -6.60 -6.33 -2.25
C PHE A 17 -5.12 -5.98 -2.53
N GLY A 18 -4.86 -5.35 -3.68
CA GLY A 18 -3.51 -5.01 -4.15
C GLY A 18 -2.89 -3.76 -3.49
N TYR A 19 -3.43 -3.27 -2.37
CA TYR A 19 -2.94 -2.08 -1.67
C TYR A 19 -2.69 -2.40 -0.21
N LEU A 20 -1.59 -1.91 0.34
CA LEU A 20 -1.26 -2.00 1.77
C LEU A 20 -1.31 -0.60 2.36
N VAL A 21 -2.18 -0.37 3.33
CA VAL A 21 -2.21 0.88 4.09
C VAL A 21 -1.44 0.73 5.39
N ASN A 22 -0.68 1.75 5.77
CA ASN A 22 -0.10 1.92 7.09
C ASN A 22 -0.88 2.99 7.86
N HIS A 23 -1.67 2.59 8.86
CA HIS A 23 -2.47 3.52 9.66
C HIS A 23 -1.64 4.42 10.59
N ARG A 24 -0.39 4.05 10.89
CA ARG A 24 0.51 4.87 11.71
C ARG A 24 1.03 6.07 10.93
N SER A 25 1.48 5.88 9.69
CA SER A 25 1.99 6.95 8.83
C SER A 25 0.92 7.58 7.91
N LYS A 26 -0.26 6.95 7.82
CA LYS A 26 -1.30 7.24 6.82
C LYS A 26 -0.82 7.14 5.36
N GLU A 27 0.16 6.27 5.11
CA GLU A 27 0.70 6.02 3.77
C GLU A 27 0.09 4.76 3.17
N ILE A 28 -0.20 4.79 1.86
CA ILE A 28 -0.77 3.66 1.12
C ILE A 28 0.19 3.24 0.02
N HIS A 29 0.49 1.94 -0.01
CA HIS A 29 1.42 1.34 -0.95
C HIS A 29 0.71 0.42 -1.94
N ARG A 30 1.15 0.42 -3.21
CA ARG A 30 0.70 -0.53 -4.23
C ARG A 30 1.57 -1.79 -4.13
N VAL A 31 0.95 -2.93 -3.83
CA VAL A 31 1.66 -4.21 -3.57
C VAL A 31 2.27 -4.80 -4.84
N THR A 32 1.79 -4.41 -6.02
CA THR A 32 2.33 -4.85 -7.32
C THR A 32 3.53 -4.04 -7.81
N GLU A 33 3.73 -2.83 -7.28
CA GLU A 33 4.77 -1.89 -7.72
C GLU A 33 5.70 -1.53 -6.56
N LYS A 34 5.99 -2.50 -5.69
CA LYS A 34 6.85 -2.29 -4.52
C LYS A 34 8.22 -1.81 -4.97
N HIS A 35 8.65 -0.69 -4.41
CA HIS A 35 9.98 -0.16 -4.61
C HIS A 35 10.84 -0.39 -3.35
N ARG A 36 12.16 -0.52 -3.52
CA ARG A 36 13.09 -0.69 -2.39
C ARG A 36 13.00 0.43 -1.35
N ASN A 37 12.61 1.64 -1.77
CA ASN A 37 12.45 2.81 -0.91
C ASN A 37 11.08 2.87 -0.20
N CYS A 38 10.17 1.91 -0.42
CA CYS A 38 8.86 1.88 0.26
C CYS A 38 8.97 1.43 1.73
N HIS A 39 10.11 0.89 2.16
CA HIS A 39 10.36 0.41 3.53
C HIS A 39 9.23 -0.47 4.11
N LEU A 40 8.58 -1.28 3.26
CA LEU A 40 7.44 -2.13 3.66
C LEU A 40 7.78 -3.09 4.79
N ASN A 41 9.05 -3.53 4.89
CA ASN A 41 9.55 -4.37 5.97
C ASN A 41 9.49 -3.70 7.36
N HIS A 42 9.41 -2.36 7.42
CA HIS A 42 9.26 -1.60 8.65
C HIS A 42 7.80 -1.37 9.03
N ILE A 43 6.85 -1.74 8.16
CA ILE A 43 5.43 -1.64 8.44
C ILE A 43 5.05 -2.84 9.31
N SER A 44 4.79 -2.58 10.59
CA SER A 44 4.28 -3.61 11.49
C SER A 44 2.92 -4.10 11.00
N GLY A 45 2.72 -5.42 10.94
CA GLY A 45 1.43 -6.04 10.60
C GLY A 45 0.28 -5.67 11.54
N LYS A 46 0.58 -5.05 12.71
CA LYS A 46 -0.44 -4.51 13.61
C LYS A 46 -0.96 -3.13 13.19
N THR A 47 -0.18 -2.38 12.44
CA THR A 47 -0.51 -1.02 11.98
C THR A 47 -0.84 -0.98 10.49
N SER A 48 -0.94 -2.13 9.83
CA SER A 48 -1.21 -2.21 8.40
C SER A 48 -2.36 -3.14 8.05
N GLU A 49 -3.02 -2.79 6.94
CA GLU A 49 -4.16 -3.52 6.42
C GLU A 49 -4.03 -3.64 4.90
N HIS A 50 -4.32 -4.83 4.35
CA HIS A 50 -4.52 -4.97 2.91
C HIS A 50 -5.92 -4.49 2.54
N ILE A 51 -6.01 -3.58 1.57
CA ILE A 51 -7.25 -2.92 1.18
C ILE A 51 -7.41 -2.91 -0.33
N THR A 52 -8.64 -2.67 -0.79
CA THR A 52 -8.94 -2.51 -2.21
C THR A 52 -8.63 -1.10 -2.69
N LYS A 53 -8.45 -0.92 -4.01
CA LYS A 53 -8.28 0.39 -4.65
C LYS A 53 -9.37 1.38 -4.24
N ARG A 54 -10.62 0.92 -4.17
CA ARG A 54 -11.78 1.76 -3.78
C ARG A 54 -11.65 2.26 -2.35
N LYS A 55 -11.25 1.41 -1.40
CA LYS A 55 -11.04 1.80 -0.01
C LYS A 55 -9.83 2.74 0.10
N ALA A 56 -8.75 2.47 -0.64
CA ALA A 56 -7.58 3.32 -0.69
C ALA A 56 -7.91 4.75 -1.15
N LEU A 57 -8.61 4.89 -2.29
CA LEU A 57 -9.04 6.21 -2.79
C LEU A 57 -9.97 6.94 -1.81
N LYS A 58 -10.84 6.20 -1.11
CA LYS A 58 -11.71 6.77 -0.07
C LYS A 58 -10.89 7.35 1.09
N LEU A 59 -9.87 6.62 1.56
CA LEU A 59 -8.98 7.07 2.63
C LEU A 59 -8.18 8.31 2.22
N ILE A 60 -7.70 8.37 0.98
CA ILE A 60 -7.00 9.55 0.46
C ILE A 60 -7.95 10.76 0.46
N LYS A 61 -9.12 10.60 -0.17
CA LYS A 61 -10.08 11.70 -0.35
C LYS A 61 -10.65 12.24 0.97
N ASN A 62 -10.91 11.36 1.93
CA ASN A 62 -11.72 11.72 3.11
C ASN A 62 -10.97 11.66 4.44
N ASN A 63 -9.80 11.02 4.50
CA ASN A 63 -9.12 10.74 5.77
C ASN A 63 -7.69 11.28 5.83
N GLY A 64 -7.23 11.98 4.79
CA GLY A 64 -5.91 12.60 4.73
C GLY A 64 -4.77 11.57 4.67
N TYR A 65 -5.01 10.46 3.95
CA TYR A 65 -3.97 9.49 3.61
C TYR A 65 -3.30 9.89 2.31
N ASN A 66 -2.05 9.46 2.11
CA ASN A 66 -1.30 9.71 0.89
C ASN A 66 -0.85 8.39 0.24
N GLY A 67 -0.76 8.39 -1.08
CA GLY A 67 -0.04 7.35 -1.82
C GLY A 67 1.46 7.46 -1.55
N CYS A 68 2.12 6.32 -1.42
CA CYS A 68 3.57 6.28 -1.34
C CYS A 68 4.18 6.82 -2.64
N ARG A 69 5.03 7.85 -2.56
CA ARG A 69 5.72 8.46 -3.71
C ARG A 69 6.40 7.47 -4.67
N TRP A 70 6.86 6.34 -4.15
CA TRP A 70 7.64 5.37 -4.94
C TRP A 70 6.79 4.32 -5.65
N CYS A 71 5.73 3.83 -5.01
CA CYS A 71 4.89 2.75 -5.54
C CYS A 71 3.48 3.18 -5.93
N TRP A 72 3.10 4.41 -5.59
CA TRP A 72 1.86 5.03 -6.04
C TRP A 72 1.99 6.56 -6.20
N PRO A 73 2.92 7.04 -7.05
CA PRO A 73 3.18 8.47 -7.25
C PRO A 73 1.95 9.26 -7.70
N GLU A 74 1.05 8.63 -8.47
CA GLU A 74 -0.21 9.24 -8.95
C GLU A 74 -1.14 9.68 -7.81
N ALA A 75 -0.97 9.11 -6.62
CA ALA A 75 -1.80 9.37 -5.45
C ALA A 75 -1.00 10.02 -4.31
N ASP A 76 0.27 10.37 -4.56
CA ASP A 76 1.09 11.17 -3.65
C ASP A 76 0.65 12.63 -3.72
N ALA A 77 0.36 13.22 -2.57
CA ALA A 77 -0.11 14.61 -2.46
C ALA A 77 0.92 15.56 -1.82
N GLY A 78 2.14 15.08 -1.49
CA GLY A 78 3.21 15.92 -0.93
C GLY A 78 4.31 15.18 -0.19
#